data_AF-A0A7G5GNB5-F1
#
_entry.id   AF-A0A7G5GNB5-F1
#
_cell.length_a   1.000
_cell.length_b   1.000
_cell.length_c   1.000
_cell.angle_alpha   90.00
_cell.angle_beta   90.00
_cell.angle_gamma   90.00
#
_symmetry.space_group_name_H-M   'P 1'
#
loop_
_entity.id
_entity.type
_entity.pdbx_description
1 polymer ?
#
loop_
_entity_poly.entity_id
_entity_poly.type
_entity_poly.pdbx_seq_one_letter_code
_entity_poly.pdbx_strand_id
1 'polypeptide(L)'
;MANEKTIIDEWAVKDLEDGSSLTISVVSCTELGNQSLPGIQVLYMGHIINYEPLAVERLAYQATKAGVDEYLLDDHSWMIYDDQFVKNYLVLGSPLKVRVAVKTRSSKVITKEYELPFDV
;
A
#
# COMPACT_ATOMS: atom_id res chain seq x y z
N MET A 1 -19.79 -6.79 -16.05
CA MET A 1 -19.91 -7.43 -14.72
C MET A 1 -19.73 -6.32 -13.70
N ALA A 2 -20.18 -6.47 -12.45
CA ALA A 2 -19.96 -5.43 -11.45
C ALA A 2 -18.58 -5.64 -10.80
N ASN A 3 -17.86 -4.55 -10.52
CA ASN A 3 -16.60 -4.61 -9.79
C ASN A 3 -16.80 -5.25 -8.42
N GLU A 4 -16.23 -6.44 -8.23
CA GLU A 4 -16.17 -7.14 -6.95
C GLU A 4 -14.97 -6.65 -6.15
N LYS A 5 -15.24 -6.22 -4.91
CA LYS A 5 -14.24 -5.78 -3.94
C LYS A 5 -14.23 -6.70 -2.74
N THR A 6 -13.07 -7.25 -2.41
CA THR A 6 -12.90 -8.19 -1.29
C THR A 6 -11.81 -7.69 -0.36
N ILE A 7 -12.11 -7.55 0.94
CA ILE A 7 -11.09 -7.23 1.95
C ILE A 7 -10.20 -8.46 2.10
N ILE A 8 -8.92 -8.31 1.76
CA ILE A 8 -7.90 -9.35 1.91
C ILE A 8 -7.36 -9.36 3.34
N ASP A 9 -7.18 -8.17 3.91
CA ASP A 9 -6.67 -7.99 5.26
C ASP A 9 -7.12 -6.64 5.84
N GLU A 10 -7.36 -6.62 7.13
CA GLU A 10 -7.65 -5.40 7.88
C GLU A 10 -6.97 -5.48 9.24
N TRP A 11 -6.22 -4.46 9.58
CA TRP A 11 -5.45 -4.43 10.83
C TRP A 11 -5.23 -3.01 11.30
N ALA A 12 -5.04 -2.87 12.61
CA ALA A 12 -4.84 -1.58 13.23
C ALA A 12 -3.62 -1.59 14.15
N VAL A 13 -2.88 -0.48 14.14
CA VAL A 13 -1.79 -0.22 15.09
C VAL A 13 -2.28 0.78 16.10
N LYS A 14 -2.36 0.38 17.37
CA LYS A 14 -2.82 1.24 18.45
C LYS A 14 -1.68 2.13 18.96
N ASP A 15 -1.98 3.40 19.17
CA ASP A 15 -1.15 4.32 19.94
C ASP A 15 -1.58 4.28 21.40
N LEU A 16 -0.64 4.04 22.31
CA LEU A 16 -0.89 3.97 23.74
C LEU A 16 -0.84 5.34 24.40
N GLU A 17 -0.26 6.35 23.74
CA GLU A 17 -0.13 7.70 24.28
C GLU A 17 -1.47 8.44 24.32
N ASP A 18 -2.26 8.32 23.24
CA ASP A 18 -3.57 8.99 23.12
C ASP A 18 -4.75 8.02 22.89
N GLY A 19 -4.48 6.71 22.84
CA GLY A 19 -5.49 5.68 22.63
C GLY A 19 -6.03 5.58 21.20
N SER A 20 -5.51 6.38 20.27
CA SER A 20 -5.89 6.34 18.86
C SER A 20 -5.37 5.08 18.16
N SER A 21 -5.81 4.82 16.92
CA SER A 21 -5.30 3.72 16.11
C SER A 21 -5.20 4.08 14.64
N LEU A 22 -4.13 3.64 14.00
CA LEU A 22 -3.96 3.68 12.56
C LEU A 22 -4.46 2.37 11.96
N THR A 23 -5.63 2.41 11.31
CA THR A 23 -6.24 1.26 10.64
C THR A 23 -5.87 1.24 9.17
N ILE A 24 -5.41 0.09 8.70
CA ILE A 24 -5.13 -0.22 7.29
C ILE A 24 -6.12 -1.29 6.83
N SER A 25 -6.82 -1.03 5.74
CA SER A 25 -7.66 -2.02 5.05
C SER A 25 -7.09 -2.24 3.65
N VAL A 26 -6.86 -3.50 3.30
CA VAL A 26 -6.33 -3.90 1.99
C VAL A 26 -7.40 -4.67 1.23
N VAL A 27 -7.73 -4.18 0.04
CA VAL A 27 -8.89 -4.64 -0.73
C VAL A 27 -8.44 -5.09 -2.11
N SER A 28 -8.75 -6.33 -2.45
CA SER A 28 -8.66 -6.82 -3.83
C SER A 28 -9.83 -6.26 -4.63
N CYS A 29 -9.55 -5.77 -5.83
CA CYS A 29 -10.56 -5.31 -6.78
C CYS A 29 -10.41 -6.09 -8.08
N THR A 30 -11.52 -6.58 -8.61
CA THR A 30 -11.56 -7.23 -9.93
C THR A 30 -11.43 -6.23 -11.08
N GLU A 31 -11.87 -4.98 -10.88
CA GLU A 31 -11.72 -3.89 -11.84
C GLU A 31 -11.18 -2.63 -11.13
N LEU A 32 -9.96 -2.20 -11.46
CA LEU A 32 -9.28 -1.05 -10.87
C LEU A 32 -8.56 -0.19 -11.92
N GLY A 33 -8.61 1.12 -11.72
CA GLY A 33 -7.93 2.11 -12.58
C GLY A 33 -8.55 2.25 -13.97
N ASN A 34 -7.85 2.98 -14.85
CA ASN A 34 -8.36 3.36 -16.18
C ASN A 34 -8.57 2.17 -17.14
N GLN A 35 -7.86 1.07 -16.92
CA GLN A 35 -7.96 -0.13 -17.75
C GLN A 35 -8.98 -1.14 -17.21
N SER A 36 -9.60 -0.87 -16.05
CA SER A 36 -10.51 -1.79 -15.38
C SER A 36 -9.94 -3.20 -15.21
N LEU A 37 -8.66 -3.30 -14.84
CA LEU A 37 -7.97 -4.58 -14.63
C LEU A 37 -7.90 -4.92 -13.14
N PRO A 38 -7.70 -6.21 -12.78
CA PRO A 38 -7.52 -6.60 -11.39
C PRO A 38 -6.37 -5.85 -10.70
N GLY A 39 -6.55 -5.52 -9.42
CA GLY A 39 -5.53 -4.82 -8.64
C GLY A 39 -5.85 -4.76 -7.15
N ILE A 40 -4.99 -4.08 -6.39
CA ILE A 40 -5.13 -3.92 -4.93
C ILE A 40 -5.33 -2.45 -4.58
N GLN A 41 -6.24 -2.18 -3.65
CA GLN A 41 -6.38 -0.88 -2.99
C GLN A 41 -5.92 -0.97 -1.54
N VAL A 42 -5.13 0.02 -1.10
CA VAL A 42 -4.79 0.21 0.31
C VAL A 42 -5.54 1.45 0.80
N LEU A 43 -6.29 1.30 1.90
CA LEU A 43 -7.08 2.35 2.51
C LEU A 43 -6.61 2.62 3.93
N TYR A 44 -6.40 3.89 4.26
CA TYR A 44 -6.10 4.34 5.63
C TYR A 44 -6.37 5.83 5.76
N MET A 45 -6.90 6.28 6.91
CA MET A 45 -7.10 7.72 7.21
C MET A 45 -7.77 8.55 6.08
N GLY A 46 -8.67 7.94 5.30
CA GLY A 46 -9.31 8.59 4.14
C GLY A 46 -8.47 8.62 2.85
N HIS A 47 -7.23 8.16 2.88
CA HIS A 47 -6.40 7.92 1.70
C HIS A 47 -6.80 6.59 1.03
N ILE A 48 -6.80 6.59 -0.31
CA ILE A 48 -7.02 5.41 -1.13
C ILE A 48 -5.87 5.35 -2.14
N ILE A 49 -5.08 4.30 -2.06
CA ILE A 49 -3.93 4.07 -2.92
C ILE A 49 -4.26 2.89 -3.81
N ASN A 50 -4.22 3.10 -5.12
CA ASN A 50 -4.51 2.07 -6.09
C ASN A 50 -3.21 1.52 -6.65
N TYR A 51 -3.13 0.18 -6.67
CA TYR A 51 -2.08 -0.57 -7.34
C TYR A 51 -2.72 -1.33 -8.50
N GLU A 52 -3.01 -0.61 -9.58
CA GLU A 52 -3.42 -1.15 -10.87
C GLU A 52 -2.23 -1.30 -11.83
N PRO A 53 -2.34 -2.16 -12.87
CA PRO A 53 -1.23 -2.47 -13.77
C PRO A 53 -0.52 -1.24 -14.36
N LEU A 54 -1.27 -0.28 -14.92
CA LEU A 54 -0.69 0.91 -15.54
C LEU A 54 0.07 1.81 -14.55
N ALA A 55 -0.43 1.94 -13.32
CA ALA A 55 0.24 2.72 -12.29
C ALA A 55 1.50 1.99 -11.80
N VAL A 56 1.38 0.70 -11.55
CA VAL A 56 2.48 -0.15 -11.09
C VAL A 56 3.60 -0.25 -12.12
N GLU A 57 3.30 -0.34 -13.41
CA GLU A 57 4.31 -0.33 -14.49
C GLU A 57 5.17 0.95 -14.44
N ARG A 58 4.52 2.11 -14.24
CA ARG A 58 5.22 3.40 -14.12
C ARG A 58 6.06 3.48 -12.85
N LEU A 59 5.53 3.00 -11.73
CA LEU A 59 6.25 2.93 -10.46
C LEU A 59 7.45 1.98 -10.55
N ALA A 60 7.29 0.82 -11.19
CA ALA A 60 8.36 -0.15 -11.38
C ALA A 60 9.48 0.41 -12.27
N TYR A 61 9.13 1.15 -13.32
CA TYR A 61 10.11 1.87 -14.12
C TYR A 61 10.86 2.93 -13.31
N GLN A 62 10.16 3.71 -12.48
CA GLN A 62 10.80 4.70 -11.60
C GLN A 62 11.74 4.04 -10.57
N ALA A 63 11.31 2.94 -9.96
CA ALA A 63 12.09 2.14 -9.03
C ALA A 63 13.37 1.59 -9.66
N THR A 64 13.24 0.98 -10.85
CA THR A 64 14.36 0.47 -11.64
C THR A 64 15.34 1.59 -12.00
N LYS A 65 14.82 2.76 -12.41
CA LYS A 65 15.64 3.94 -12.72
C LYS A 65 16.38 4.48 -11.49
N ALA A 66 15.76 4.41 -10.31
CA ALA A 66 16.37 4.78 -9.04
C ALA A 66 17.32 3.71 -8.49
N GLY A 67 17.32 2.50 -9.06
CA GLY A 67 18.15 1.38 -8.61
C GLY A 67 17.74 0.83 -7.24
N VAL A 68 16.44 0.83 -6.93
CA VAL A 68 15.90 0.35 -5.66
C VAL A 68 14.90 -0.79 -5.87
N ASP A 69 14.94 -1.79 -4.99
CA ASP A 69 14.00 -2.91 -5.00
C ASP A 69 12.71 -2.59 -4.23
N GLU A 70 12.76 -1.66 -3.28
CA GLU A 70 11.61 -1.14 -2.54
C GLU A 70 11.42 0.33 -2.88
N TYR A 71 10.37 0.64 -3.63
CA TYR A 71 10.07 1.99 -4.06
C TYR A 71 9.02 2.62 -3.16
N LEU A 72 9.42 3.62 -2.38
CA LEU A 72 8.52 4.39 -1.52
C LEU A 72 7.65 5.32 -2.37
N LEU A 73 6.33 5.21 -2.20
CA LEU A 73 5.39 6.16 -2.80
C LEU A 73 5.24 7.33 -1.82
N ASP A 74 6.19 8.28 -1.87
CA ASP A 74 6.24 9.43 -0.95
C ASP A 74 4.93 10.22 -0.93
N ASP A 75 4.41 10.57 -2.11
CA ASP A 75 3.16 11.32 -2.28
C ASP A 75 1.91 10.54 -1.83
N HIS A 76 2.03 9.24 -1.60
CA HIS A 76 0.95 8.35 -1.17
C HIS A 76 1.25 7.75 0.19
N SER A 77 2.16 8.35 0.95
CA SER A 77 2.53 7.96 2.30
C SER A 77 2.25 9.12 3.24
N TRP A 78 1.77 8.80 4.44
CA TRP A 78 1.62 9.77 5.50
C TRP A 78 2.85 9.70 6.41
N MET A 79 3.79 10.64 6.21
CA MET A 79 5.09 10.67 6.90
C MET A 79 5.39 12.05 7.49
N ILE A 80 4.37 12.74 7.99
CA ILE A 80 4.53 14.10 8.54
C ILE A 80 5.40 14.08 9.81
N TYR A 81 5.35 12.99 10.58
CA TYR A 81 6.09 12.82 11.82
C TYR A 81 7.05 11.62 11.70
N ASP A 82 8.25 11.75 12.28
CA ASP A 82 9.28 10.70 12.21
C ASP A 82 8.91 9.45 13.04
N ASP A 83 8.13 9.64 14.10
CA ASP A 83 7.71 8.60 15.03
C ASP A 83 6.30 8.06 14.75
N GLN A 84 5.55 8.67 13.83
CA GLN A 84 4.18 8.30 13.48
C GLN A 84 3.98 8.35 11.96
N PHE A 85 3.77 7.19 11.32
CA PHE A 85 3.67 7.14 9.86
C PHE A 85 2.86 5.96 9.32
N VAL A 86 2.41 6.13 8.07
CA VAL A 86 1.97 5.07 7.16
C VAL A 86 2.75 5.22 5.86
N LYS A 87 3.61 4.25 5.55
CA LYS A 87 4.45 4.23 4.35
C LYS A 87 3.97 3.15 3.40
N ASN A 88 3.79 3.53 2.14
CA ASN A 88 3.32 2.66 1.07
C ASN A 88 4.45 2.46 0.07
N TYR A 89 4.72 1.22 -0.30
CA TYR A 89 5.79 0.86 -1.20
C TYR A 89 5.30 -0.08 -2.30
N LEU A 90 5.93 0.03 -3.46
CA LEU A 90 5.99 -1.05 -4.45
C LEU A 90 7.30 -1.81 -4.24
N VAL A 91 7.21 -3.12 -4.00
CA VAL A 91 8.36 -4.01 -3.90
C VAL A 91 8.52 -4.75 -5.23
N LEU A 92 9.67 -4.55 -5.87
CA LEU A 92 10.05 -5.23 -7.09
C LEU A 92 10.38 -6.70 -6.80
N GLY A 93 10.00 -7.57 -7.73
CA GLY A 93 10.16 -9.01 -7.59
C GLY A 93 9.24 -9.75 -8.55
N SER A 94 9.27 -11.09 -8.47
CA SER A 94 8.33 -11.96 -9.17
C SER A 94 7.76 -12.95 -8.14
N PRO A 95 6.54 -12.73 -7.62
CA PRO A 95 5.59 -11.67 -7.99
C PRO A 95 5.95 -10.29 -7.41
N LEU A 96 5.42 -9.23 -8.02
CA LEU A 96 5.43 -7.88 -7.43
C LEU A 96 4.59 -7.83 -6.17
N LYS A 97 4.95 -6.96 -5.22
CA LYS A 97 4.21 -6.81 -3.97
C LYS A 97 3.94 -5.36 -3.60
N VAL A 98 2.80 -5.14 -2.98
CA VAL A 98 2.49 -3.94 -2.20
C VAL A 98 3.03 -4.15 -0.81
N ARG A 99 3.76 -3.17 -0.26
CA ARG A 99 4.19 -3.20 1.15
C ARG A 99 3.67 -1.97 1.87
N VAL A 100 3.08 -2.20 3.05
CA VAL A 100 2.59 -1.15 3.93
C VAL A 100 3.33 -1.24 5.27
N ALA A 101 4.02 -0.17 5.65
CA ALA A 101 4.71 -0.06 6.93
C ALA A 101 4.05 1.02 7.78
N VAL A 102 3.60 0.65 8.98
CA VAL A 102 2.87 1.52 9.90
C VAL A 102 3.58 1.61 11.22
N LYS A 103 3.63 2.81 11.78
CA LYS A 103 4.16 3.08 13.12
C LYS A 103 3.29 4.10 13.82
N THR A 104 2.93 3.82 15.07
CA THR A 104 2.44 4.83 16.02
C THR A 104 3.55 5.23 16.98
N ARG A 105 3.38 6.31 17.75
CA ARG A 105 4.45 6.84 18.62
C ARG A 105 4.92 5.80 19.63
N SER A 106 3.99 5.01 20.14
CA SER A 106 4.25 3.95 21.12
C SER A 106 4.56 2.56 20.52
N SER A 107 4.50 2.37 19.19
CA SER A 107 4.65 1.04 18.57
C SER A 107 6.01 0.82 17.89
N LYS A 108 6.35 -0.45 17.72
CA LYS A 108 7.33 -0.85 16.71
C LYS A 108 6.72 -0.67 15.32
N VAL A 109 7.57 -0.60 14.29
CA VAL A 109 7.12 -0.59 12.90
C VAL A 109 6.52 -1.95 12.58
N ILE A 110 5.25 -1.96 12.15
CA ILE A 110 4.57 -3.14 11.65
C ILE A 110 4.54 -3.04 10.13
N THR A 111 5.03 -4.09 9.47
CA THR A 111 5.11 -4.16 8.01
C THR A 111 4.33 -5.37 7.54
N LYS A 112 3.49 -5.17 6.51
CA LYS A 112 2.82 -6.27 5.79
C LYS A 112 2.99 -6.10 4.29
N GLU A 113 3.07 -7.22 3.60
CA GLU A 113 3.22 -7.30 2.16
C GLU A 113 2.08 -8.11 1.53
N TYR A 114 1.66 -7.72 0.33
CA TYR A 114 0.57 -8.33 -0.41
C TYR A 114 0.98 -8.49 -1.87
N GLU A 115 0.85 -9.70 -2.41
CA GLU A 115 1.19 -10.00 -3.80
C GLU A 115 0.18 -9.34 -4.75
N LEU A 116 0.67 -8.72 -5.81
CA LEU A 116 -0.18 -8.15 -6.84
C LEU A 116 -0.75 -9.26 -7.74
N PRO A 117 -2.00 -9.12 -8.22
CA PRO A 117 -2.65 -10.14 -9.03
C PRO A 117 -2.23 -10.11 -10.52
N PHE A 118 -1.08 -9.50 -10.83
CA PHE A 118 -0.56 -9.32 -12.18
C PHE A 118 0.96 -9.12 -12.17
N ASP A 119 1.57 -9.28 -13.33
CA ASP A 119 2.97 -8.94 -13.62
C ASP A 119 3.03 -7.70 -14.53
N VAL A 120 4.16 -6.97 -14.54
CA VAL A 120 4.44 -5.83 -15.43
C VAL A 120 5.81 -5.92 -16.08
#